data_AF-A0A3A5UV03-F1
#
_entry.id   AF-A0A3A5UV03-F1
#
_cell.length_a   1.000
_cell.length_b   1.000
_cell.length_c   1.000
_cell.angle_alpha   90.00
_cell.angle_beta   90.00
_cell.angle_gamma   90.00
#
_symmetry.space_group_name_H-M   'P 1'
#
loop_
_entity.id
_entity.type
_entity.pdbx_description
1 polymer ?
#
loop_
_entity_poly.entity_id
_entity_poly.type
_entity_poly.pdbx_seq_one_letter_code
_entity_poly.pdbx_strand_id
1 'polypeptide(L)'
;MATPGNIYLLRDTDLLTGAVSDYLKIGKTINPTPSRVLGLQTGNPRRIKPEDSFFVPMMTDMETYLHHWFSSDRIHGEWFDIDDTRMKTEVIPKINQLMQEQTDFISNLAIVDWLNQSYDNGKVRNPTADEQIISDELKSAREALKIAEAHHKIDDCNLRAAIGSSNGIKDIVTLIEKSQSPAFDQVAFIASLSAAQFALCHSSGVEFSSKATFQNRGNSLATLDSALKTALDSAKASDPTPLPLTNASNPVLARVTALETLHRNWLGSRRDIAEQKWIIKQKETVLKVSIGQDREITGVMKWIREDVPYTDKFNKSDAKENLRTEMSAFETPRPNHISVEISEYRPY
;
A
#
# COMPACT_ATOMS: atom_id res chain seq x y z
N MET A 1 6.55 -2.29 13.89
CA MET A 1 5.90 -2.06 15.19
C MET A 1 4.59 -1.31 15.00
N ALA A 2 3.54 -1.69 15.73
CA ALA A 2 2.28 -0.96 15.78
C ALA A 2 2.52 0.48 16.28
N THR A 3 1.90 1.46 15.62
CA THR A 3 1.99 2.87 16.03
C THR A 3 0.65 3.31 16.61
N PRO A 4 0.50 3.35 17.95
CA PRO A 4 -0.73 3.82 18.57
C PRO A 4 -0.87 5.34 18.45
N GLY A 5 -2.10 5.83 18.51
CA GLY A 5 -2.41 7.26 18.44
C GLY A 5 -3.90 7.50 18.25
N ASN A 6 -4.28 8.70 17.83
CA ASN A 6 -5.68 9.06 17.65
C ASN A 6 -6.05 9.11 16.17
N ILE A 7 -7.24 8.58 15.84
CA ILE A 7 -8.01 8.99 14.67
C ILE A 7 -8.94 10.11 15.10
N TYR A 8 -8.91 11.24 14.42
CA TYR A 8 -9.80 12.37 14.68
C TYR A 8 -10.74 12.61 13.50
N LEU A 9 -11.93 13.11 13.84
CA LEU A 9 -12.94 13.58 12.92
C LEU A 9 -13.12 15.09 13.13
N LEU A 10 -12.88 15.89 12.08
CA LEU A 10 -13.02 17.35 12.15
C LEU A 10 -14.01 17.85 11.10
N ARG A 11 -14.73 18.91 11.46
CA ARG A 11 -15.46 19.79 10.56
C ARG A 11 -14.77 21.15 10.50
N ASP A 12 -15.22 21.98 9.58
CA ASP A 12 -14.94 23.41 9.65
C ASP A 12 -16.23 24.24 9.67
N THR A 13 -16.11 25.46 10.17
CA THR A 13 -17.19 26.44 10.20
C THR A 13 -16.69 27.73 9.56
N ASP A 14 -17.48 28.27 8.65
CA ASP A 14 -17.27 29.57 8.05
C ASP A 14 -17.51 30.66 9.11
N LEU A 15 -16.51 31.52 9.35
CA LEU A 15 -16.59 32.55 10.39
C LEU A 15 -17.49 33.73 10.03
N LEU A 16 -17.77 33.95 8.74
CA LEU A 16 -18.63 35.06 8.28
C LEU A 16 -20.09 34.67 8.28
N THR A 17 -20.39 33.44 7.85
CA THR A 17 -21.78 32.96 7.70
C THR A 17 -22.25 32.08 8.86
N GLY A 18 -21.32 31.53 9.65
CA GLY A 18 -21.62 30.53 10.68
C GLY A 18 -21.96 29.14 10.12
N ALA A 19 -21.91 28.95 8.80
CA ALA A 19 -22.22 27.67 8.18
C ALA A 19 -21.15 26.62 8.47
N VAL A 20 -21.58 25.43 8.90
CA VAL A 20 -20.71 24.25 9.06
C VAL A 20 -20.57 23.57 7.70
N SER A 21 -19.36 23.17 7.34
CA SER A 21 -19.14 22.43 6.09
C SER A 21 -19.66 21.00 6.18
N ASP A 22 -20.22 20.51 5.08
CA ASP A 22 -20.59 19.10 4.90
C ASP A 22 -19.37 18.18 4.65
N TYR A 23 -18.15 18.73 4.64
CA TYR A 23 -16.93 17.95 4.51
C TYR A 23 -16.40 17.46 5.85
N LEU A 24 -16.11 16.16 5.92
CA LEU A 24 -15.55 15.50 7.09
C LEU A 24 -14.06 15.28 6.86
N LYS A 25 -13.23 15.74 7.78
CA LYS A 25 -11.81 15.40 7.78
C LYS A 25 -11.57 14.13 8.61
N ILE A 26 -10.95 13.12 8.00
CA ILE A 26 -10.49 11.91 8.70
C ILE A 26 -8.96 11.96 8.74
N GLY A 27 -8.38 12.17 9.91
CA GLY A 27 -6.92 12.25 10.05
C GLY A 27 -6.40 11.56 11.30
N LYS A 28 -5.07 11.54 11.43
CA LYS A 28 -4.37 10.88 12.55
C LYS A 28 -3.38 11.78 13.27
N THR A 29 -3.07 11.45 14.51
CA THR A 29 -2.07 12.16 15.31
C THR A 29 -1.54 11.32 16.47
N ILE A 30 -0.23 11.42 16.75
CA ILE A 30 0.37 10.95 18.01
C ILE A 30 0.15 11.93 19.16
N ASN A 31 0.02 13.23 18.84
CA ASN A 31 -0.21 14.28 19.82
C ASN A 31 -1.67 14.28 20.27
N PRO A 32 -1.99 14.83 21.46
CA PRO A 32 -3.37 15.06 21.86
C PRO A 32 -4.15 15.82 20.76
N THR A 33 -5.36 15.35 20.45
CA THR A 33 -6.21 15.93 19.39
C THR A 33 -6.39 17.45 19.53
N PRO A 34 -6.60 18.02 20.73
CA PRO A 34 -6.66 19.49 20.89
C PRO A 34 -5.40 20.22 20.39
N SER A 35 -4.21 19.67 20.66
CA SER A 35 -2.94 20.27 20.20
C SER A 35 -2.80 20.19 18.67
N ARG A 36 -3.24 19.08 18.07
CA ARG A 36 -3.29 18.95 16.61
C ARG A 36 -4.27 19.94 15.98
N VAL A 37 -5.45 20.12 16.58
CA VAL A 37 -6.46 21.09 16.14
C VAL A 37 -5.92 22.51 16.22
N LEU A 38 -5.23 22.89 17.31
CA LEU A 38 -4.57 24.21 17.41
C LEU A 38 -3.56 24.45 16.29
N GLY A 39 -2.75 23.44 15.97
CA GLY A 39 -1.81 23.50 14.85
C GLY A 39 -2.52 23.68 13.50
N LEU A 40 -3.63 22.97 13.28
CA LEU A 40 -4.44 23.11 12.06
C LEU A 40 -5.22 24.42 11.98
N GLN A 41 -5.56 25.03 13.12
CA GLN A 41 -6.27 26.31 13.19
C GLN A 41 -5.36 27.50 12.88
N THR A 42 -4.06 27.37 13.13
CA THR A 42 -3.10 28.46 12.96
C THR A 42 -3.02 28.88 11.48
N GLY A 43 -3.46 30.10 11.17
CA GLY A 43 -3.51 30.62 9.80
C GLY A 43 -4.70 30.14 8.97
N ASN A 44 -5.61 29.34 9.54
CA ASN A 44 -6.81 28.88 8.84
C ASN A 44 -7.95 29.92 8.96
N PRO A 45 -8.51 30.42 7.84
CA PRO A 45 -9.60 31.38 7.87
C PRO A 45 -10.95 30.79 8.31
N ARG A 46 -11.07 29.46 8.38
CA ARG A 46 -12.25 28.75 8.89
C ARG A 46 -11.98 28.21 10.29
N ARG A 47 -13.02 28.09 11.10
CA ARG A 47 -12.91 27.52 12.45
C ARG A 47 -12.93 26.00 12.35
N ILE A 48 -11.85 25.35 12.75
CA ILE A 48 -11.79 23.89 12.85
C ILE A 48 -12.54 23.44 14.09
N LYS A 49 -13.51 22.54 13.91
CA LYS A 49 -14.34 21.97 14.96
C LYS A 49 -14.05 20.47 15.08
N PRO A 50 -13.53 19.98 16.21
CA PRO A 50 -13.47 18.55 16.46
C PRO A 50 -14.88 18.00 16.69
N GLU A 51 -15.24 16.96 15.94
CA GLU A 51 -16.48 16.21 16.16
C GLU A 51 -16.21 15.02 17.08
N ASP A 52 -15.14 14.28 16.82
CA ASP A 52 -14.81 13.07 17.59
C ASP A 52 -13.32 12.70 17.52
N SER A 53 -12.87 11.87 18.46
CA SER A 53 -11.51 11.37 18.51
C SER A 53 -11.44 10.00 19.16
N PHE A 54 -10.72 9.07 18.53
CA PHE A 54 -10.62 7.68 18.94
C PHE A 54 -9.16 7.31 19.13
N PHE A 55 -8.78 6.88 20.33
CA PHE A 55 -7.46 6.32 20.56
C PHE A 55 -7.42 4.87 20.09
N VAL A 56 -6.49 4.55 19.19
CA VAL A 56 -6.44 3.25 18.51
C VAL A 56 -5.03 2.65 18.52
N PRO A 57 -4.91 1.30 18.53
CA PRO A 57 -3.60 0.65 18.64
C PRO A 57 -2.70 0.82 17.41
N MET A 58 -3.27 0.99 16.21
CA MET A 58 -2.54 1.08 14.94
C MET A 58 -3.07 2.24 14.08
N MET A 59 -2.84 3.49 14.52
CA MET A 59 -3.46 4.68 13.90
C MET A 59 -3.10 4.88 12.42
N THR A 60 -1.86 4.55 12.01
CA THR A 60 -1.44 4.69 10.61
C THR A 60 -2.15 3.68 9.72
N ASP A 61 -2.20 2.41 10.14
CA ASP A 61 -2.93 1.37 9.40
C ASP A 61 -4.43 1.69 9.32
N MET A 62 -5.04 2.16 10.42
CA MET A 62 -6.46 2.52 10.44
C MET A 62 -6.78 3.70 9.53
N GLU A 63 -5.99 4.77 9.57
CA GLU A 63 -6.22 5.95 8.72
C GLU A 63 -6.07 5.61 7.24
N THR A 64 -5.02 4.87 6.87
CA THR A 64 -4.83 4.39 5.49
C THR A 64 -6.01 3.52 5.04
N TYR A 65 -6.50 2.64 5.91
CA TYR A 65 -7.69 1.83 5.63
C TYR A 65 -8.92 2.71 5.38
N LEU A 66 -9.20 3.67 6.26
CA LEU A 66 -10.38 4.55 6.16
C LEU A 66 -10.31 5.43 4.91
N HIS A 67 -9.14 5.94 4.54
CA HIS A 67 -8.95 6.72 3.32
C HIS A 67 -9.22 5.91 2.06
N HIS A 68 -8.88 4.61 2.04
CA HIS A 68 -9.23 3.71 0.94
C HIS A 68 -10.70 3.28 0.97
N TRP A 69 -11.27 3.07 2.16
CA TRP A 69 -12.66 2.67 2.31
C TRP A 69 -13.64 3.74 1.84
N PHE A 70 -13.34 5.01 2.18
CA PHE A 70 -14.13 6.19 1.82
C PHE A 70 -13.51 6.97 0.65
N SER A 71 -12.62 6.36 -0.14
CA SER A 71 -11.93 7.01 -1.26
C SER A 71 -12.89 7.65 -2.26
N SER A 72 -14.03 7.01 -2.54
CA SER A 72 -15.08 7.55 -3.42
C SER A 72 -15.71 8.83 -2.89
N ASP A 73 -15.58 9.15 -1.61
CA ASP A 73 -16.08 10.39 -1.00
C ASP A 73 -14.97 11.44 -0.85
N ARG A 74 -13.71 11.11 -1.13
CA ARG A 74 -12.56 11.99 -0.88
C ARG A 74 -12.53 13.15 -1.87
N ILE A 75 -12.67 14.38 -1.39
CA ILE A 75 -12.75 15.59 -2.24
C ILE A 75 -11.40 16.28 -2.37
N HIS A 76 -10.63 16.37 -1.27
CA HIS A 76 -9.30 16.96 -1.29
C HIS A 76 -8.49 16.57 -0.05
N GLY A 77 -7.25 16.12 -0.23
CA GLY A 77 -6.36 15.81 0.90
C GLY A 77 -7.00 14.79 1.85
N GLU A 78 -7.28 15.17 3.11
CA GLU A 78 -7.93 14.28 4.10
C GLU A 78 -9.43 14.58 4.28
N TRP A 79 -10.06 15.33 3.37
CA TRP A 79 -11.46 15.77 3.45
C TRP A 79 -12.37 14.96 2.53
N PHE A 80 -13.52 14.58 3.07
CA PHE A 80 -14.49 13.69 2.46
C PHE A 80 -15.89 14.32 2.43
N ASP A 81 -16.63 14.10 1.36
CA ASP A 81 -18.04 14.44 1.16
C ASP A 81 -18.93 13.45 1.94
N ILE A 82 -18.93 13.63 3.26
CA ILE A 82 -19.62 12.76 4.22
C ILE A 82 -20.34 13.69 5.21
N ASP A 83 -21.67 13.70 5.14
CA ASP A 83 -22.51 14.49 6.03
C ASP A 83 -22.54 13.91 7.47
N ASP A 84 -23.22 14.60 8.38
CA ASP A 84 -23.31 14.18 9.78
C ASP A 84 -24.06 12.87 9.97
N THR A 85 -24.98 12.54 9.06
CA THR A 85 -25.72 11.28 9.09
C THR A 85 -24.76 10.14 8.82
N ARG A 86 -24.05 10.17 7.69
CA ARG A 86 -23.08 9.15 7.27
C ARG A 86 -21.88 9.08 8.21
N MET A 87 -21.44 10.20 8.79
CA MET A 87 -20.42 10.18 9.85
C MET A 87 -20.84 9.27 11.00
N LYS A 88 -22.08 9.43 11.49
CA LYS A 88 -22.62 8.69 12.63
C LYS A 88 -23.02 7.25 12.29
N THR A 89 -23.51 6.99 11.08
CA THR A 89 -24.03 5.67 10.68
C THR A 89 -23.02 4.79 9.96
N GLU A 90 -21.96 5.36 9.37
CA GLU A 90 -20.94 4.62 8.61
C GLU A 90 -19.54 4.77 9.22
N VAL A 91 -19.05 6.00 9.37
CA VAL A 91 -17.65 6.27 9.73
C VAL A 91 -17.33 5.84 11.17
N ILE A 92 -18.09 6.35 12.14
CA ILE A 92 -17.89 6.02 13.57
C ILE A 92 -18.04 4.51 13.82
N PRO A 93 -19.10 3.83 13.32
CA PRO A 93 -19.20 2.38 13.44
C PRO A 93 -18.02 1.63 12.83
N LYS A 94 -17.52 2.04 11.66
CA LYS A 94 -16.35 1.40 11.04
C LYS A 94 -15.08 1.62 11.87
N ILE A 95 -14.87 2.81 12.44
CA ILE A 95 -13.76 3.08 13.36
C ILE A 95 -13.84 2.16 14.59
N ASN A 96 -15.01 2.06 15.21
CA ASN A 96 -15.22 1.21 16.39
C ASN A 96 -14.98 -0.27 16.09
N GLN A 97 -15.47 -0.75 14.93
CA GLN A 97 -15.19 -2.10 14.45
C GLN A 97 -13.68 -2.34 14.33
N LEU A 98 -12.98 -1.49 13.57
CA LEU A 98 -11.54 -1.63 13.34
C LEU A 98 -10.73 -1.50 14.64
N MET A 99 -11.18 -0.67 15.58
CA MET A 99 -10.54 -0.50 16.89
C MET A 99 -10.61 -1.78 17.71
N GLN A 100 -11.78 -2.45 17.73
CA GLN A 100 -11.93 -3.75 18.38
C GLN A 100 -11.03 -4.79 17.71
N GLU A 101 -11.08 -4.89 16.38
CA GLU A 101 -10.26 -5.82 15.61
C GLU A 101 -8.76 -5.60 15.85
N GLN A 102 -8.29 -4.35 15.92
CA GLN A 102 -6.89 -4.03 16.23
C GLN A 102 -6.50 -4.41 17.66
N THR A 103 -7.42 -4.24 18.61
CA THR A 103 -7.20 -4.61 20.03
C THR A 103 -7.01 -6.12 20.16
N ASP A 104 -7.84 -6.91 19.49
CA ASP A 104 -7.72 -8.37 19.49
C ASP A 104 -6.47 -8.85 18.72
N PHE A 105 -6.04 -8.06 17.73
CA PHE A 105 -4.92 -8.37 16.84
C PHE A 105 -3.53 -8.02 17.42
N ILE A 106 -3.39 -6.99 18.26
CA ILE A 106 -2.07 -6.43 18.62
C ILE A 106 -1.19 -7.40 19.41
N SER A 107 -1.77 -8.22 20.28
CA SER A 107 -1.02 -9.24 21.04
C SER A 107 -0.38 -10.26 20.11
N ASN A 108 -1.04 -10.62 19.01
CA ASN A 108 -0.51 -11.54 18.02
C ASN A 108 0.70 -10.94 17.28
N LEU A 109 0.70 -9.63 17.01
CA LEU A 109 1.85 -8.96 16.41
C LEU A 109 3.10 -9.05 17.30
N ALA A 110 2.93 -8.85 18.62
CA ALA A 110 4.05 -8.96 19.56
C ALA A 110 4.64 -10.38 19.60
N ILE A 111 3.78 -11.41 19.55
CA ILE A 111 4.22 -12.81 19.46
C ILE A 111 4.97 -13.05 18.15
N VAL A 112 4.45 -12.56 17.02
CA VAL A 112 5.09 -12.71 15.71
C VAL A 112 6.43 -11.99 15.63
N ASP A 113 6.55 -10.79 16.22
CA ASP A 113 7.81 -10.04 16.27
C ASP A 113 8.90 -10.79 17.06
N TRP A 114 8.52 -11.44 18.16
CA TRP A 114 9.41 -12.34 18.92
C TRP A 114 9.77 -13.59 18.11
N LEU A 115 8.77 -14.28 17.55
CA LEU A 115 8.94 -15.48 16.75
C LEU A 115 9.79 -15.25 15.50
N ASN A 116 9.76 -14.03 14.93
CA ASN A 116 10.58 -13.63 13.79
C ASN A 116 12.08 -13.60 14.09
N GLN A 117 12.47 -13.66 15.37
CA GLN A 117 13.86 -13.61 15.82
C GLN A 117 14.30 -14.92 16.51
N SER A 118 13.43 -15.93 16.53
CA SER A 118 13.69 -17.21 17.17
C SER A 118 13.87 -18.31 16.12
N TYR A 119 14.80 -19.24 16.35
CA TYR A 119 14.92 -20.43 15.52
C TYR A 119 13.64 -21.29 15.59
N ASP A 120 13.29 -21.91 14.46
CA ASP A 120 12.32 -22.99 14.47
C ASP A 120 12.93 -24.30 15.02
N ASN A 121 12.09 -25.25 15.41
CA ASN A 121 12.51 -26.52 16.02
C ASN A 121 12.58 -27.70 15.02
N GLY A 122 12.43 -27.45 13.72
CA GLY A 122 12.40 -28.49 12.67
C GLY A 122 11.14 -29.35 12.61
N LYS A 123 10.20 -29.23 13.55
CA LYS A 123 9.02 -30.08 13.64
C LYS A 123 8.03 -29.78 12.53
N VAL A 124 7.51 -30.85 11.93
CA VAL A 124 6.45 -30.84 10.92
C VAL A 124 5.24 -31.56 11.50
N ARG A 125 4.05 -30.95 11.41
CA ARG A 125 2.81 -31.53 11.93
C ARG A 125 1.62 -31.30 11.01
N ASN A 126 0.57 -32.11 11.18
CA ASN A 126 -0.71 -31.90 10.52
C ASN A 126 -1.45 -30.70 11.16
N PRO A 127 -2.33 -30.03 10.39
CA PRO A 127 -3.14 -28.93 10.91
C PRO A 127 -4.20 -29.39 11.90
N THR A 128 -4.55 -28.52 12.84
CA THR A 128 -5.82 -28.62 13.57
C THR A 128 -6.99 -28.20 12.68
N ALA A 129 -8.22 -28.49 13.09
CA ALA A 129 -9.42 -28.04 12.38
C ALA A 129 -9.47 -26.51 12.27
N ASP A 130 -9.14 -25.80 13.34
CA ASP A 130 -9.13 -24.33 13.36
C ASP A 130 -8.06 -23.74 12.43
N GLU A 131 -6.86 -24.33 12.39
CA GLU A 131 -5.79 -23.90 11.48
C GLU A 131 -6.17 -24.11 10.02
N GLN A 132 -6.90 -25.19 9.72
CA GLN A 132 -7.43 -25.44 8.38
C GLN A 132 -8.49 -24.40 8.00
N ILE A 133 -9.41 -24.07 8.91
CA ILE A 133 -10.42 -23.01 8.70
C ILE A 133 -9.74 -21.67 8.40
N ILE A 134 -8.74 -21.27 9.21
CA ILE A 134 -8.01 -20.01 9.00
C ILE A 134 -7.25 -20.03 7.66
N SER A 135 -6.68 -21.18 7.28
CA SER A 135 -6.03 -21.37 5.98
C SER A 135 -6.99 -21.16 4.81
N ASP A 136 -8.22 -21.67 4.91
CA ASP A 136 -9.25 -21.56 3.88
C ASP A 136 -9.85 -20.14 3.81
N GLU A 137 -9.99 -19.46 4.95
CA GLU A 137 -10.35 -18.04 5.00
C GLU A 137 -9.26 -17.16 4.38
N LEU A 138 -7.98 -17.42 4.68
CA LEU A 138 -6.85 -16.72 4.08
C LEU A 138 -6.80 -16.92 2.57
N LYS A 139 -7.05 -18.14 2.10
CA LYS A 139 -7.17 -18.46 0.69
C LYS A 139 -8.28 -17.63 0.04
N SER A 140 -9.47 -17.64 0.64
CA SER A 140 -10.64 -16.90 0.13
C SER A 140 -10.38 -15.39 0.04
N ALA A 141 -9.76 -14.81 1.07
CA ALA A 141 -9.40 -13.39 1.08
C ALA A 141 -8.35 -13.05 0.00
N ARG A 142 -7.38 -13.93 -0.27
CA ARG A 142 -6.40 -13.75 -1.36
C ARG A 142 -7.06 -13.84 -2.73
N GLU A 143 -8.03 -14.72 -2.91
CA GLU A 143 -8.78 -14.84 -4.16
C GLU A 143 -9.64 -13.59 -4.40
N ALA A 144 -10.33 -13.12 -3.37
CA ALA A 144 -11.08 -11.86 -3.41
C ALA A 144 -10.16 -10.65 -3.67
N LEU A 145 -8.97 -10.59 -3.05
CA LEU A 145 -7.99 -9.53 -3.32
C LEU A 145 -7.54 -9.53 -4.78
N LYS A 146 -7.27 -10.71 -5.38
CA LYS A 146 -6.89 -10.80 -6.80
C LYS A 146 -7.98 -10.26 -7.73
N ILE A 147 -9.25 -10.52 -7.40
CA ILE A 147 -10.40 -10.00 -8.15
C ILE A 147 -10.49 -8.47 -7.99
N ALA A 148 -10.40 -7.95 -6.77
CA ALA A 148 -10.45 -6.51 -6.49
C ALA A 148 -9.28 -5.75 -7.15
N GLU A 149 -8.07 -6.28 -7.09
CA GLU A 149 -6.89 -5.71 -7.75
C GLU A 149 -7.02 -5.74 -9.28
N ALA A 150 -7.69 -6.75 -9.86
CA ALA A 150 -7.96 -6.80 -11.28
C ALA A 150 -8.94 -5.69 -11.72
N HIS A 151 -10.04 -5.49 -10.99
CA HIS A 151 -10.96 -4.38 -11.24
C HIS A 151 -10.27 -3.02 -11.14
N HIS A 152 -9.53 -2.79 -10.04
CA HIS A 152 -8.76 -1.56 -9.86
C HIS A 152 -7.75 -1.32 -10.99
N LYS A 153 -7.06 -2.38 -11.44
CA LYS A 153 -6.08 -2.26 -12.52
C LYS A 153 -6.74 -2.03 -13.88
N ILE A 154 -7.93 -2.57 -14.13
CA ILE A 154 -8.73 -2.25 -15.32
C ILE A 154 -9.05 -0.75 -15.34
N ASP A 155 -9.56 -0.20 -14.23
CA ASP A 155 -9.88 1.23 -14.15
C ASP A 155 -8.63 2.11 -14.29
N ASP A 156 -7.49 1.72 -13.69
CA ASP A 156 -6.19 2.40 -13.86
C ASP A 156 -5.73 2.41 -15.32
N CYS A 157 -5.77 1.26 -16.01
CA CYS A 157 -5.40 1.17 -17.42
C CYS A 157 -6.35 1.98 -18.31
N ASN A 158 -7.65 1.96 -18.03
CA ASN A 158 -8.64 2.74 -18.77
C ASN A 158 -8.40 4.26 -18.59
N LEU A 159 -8.05 4.71 -17.38
CA LEU A 159 -7.70 6.12 -17.14
C LEU A 159 -6.44 6.51 -17.89
N ARG A 160 -5.43 5.64 -17.92
CA ARG A 160 -4.18 5.85 -18.68
C ARG A 160 -4.44 5.92 -20.18
N ALA A 161 -5.27 5.01 -20.71
CA ALA A 161 -5.66 5.01 -22.11
C ALA A 161 -6.42 6.29 -22.49
N ALA A 162 -7.29 6.78 -21.61
CA ALA A 162 -8.07 8.00 -21.84
C ALA A 162 -7.23 9.27 -21.96
N ILE A 163 -5.98 9.28 -21.49
CA ILE A 163 -5.04 10.41 -21.66
C ILE A 163 -4.81 10.68 -23.16
N GLY A 164 -4.69 9.62 -23.97
CA GLY A 164 -4.26 9.72 -25.36
C GLY A 164 -2.92 10.47 -25.47
N SER A 165 -2.90 11.53 -26.29
CA SER A 165 -1.74 12.42 -26.44
C SER A 165 -1.72 13.59 -25.45
N SER A 166 -2.73 13.74 -24.59
CA SER A 166 -2.89 14.93 -23.73
C SER A 166 -1.89 14.98 -22.58
N ASN A 167 -1.72 16.15 -21.97
CA ASN A 167 -0.93 16.33 -20.75
C ASN A 167 -1.72 15.94 -19.49
N GLY A 168 -2.24 14.72 -19.47
CA GLY A 168 -3.14 14.25 -18.43
C GLY A 168 -4.58 14.73 -18.62
N ILE A 169 -5.36 14.62 -17.54
CA ILE A 169 -6.81 14.86 -17.51
C ILE A 169 -7.10 15.78 -16.34
N LYS A 170 -7.76 16.91 -16.61
CA LYS A 170 -8.00 17.97 -15.60
C LYS A 170 -8.60 17.38 -14.31
N ASP A 171 -7.89 17.60 -13.20
CA ASP A 171 -8.22 17.16 -11.83
C ASP A 171 -8.33 15.63 -11.61
N ILE A 172 -8.01 14.81 -12.62
CA ILE A 172 -8.09 13.34 -12.55
C ILE A 172 -6.71 12.71 -12.72
N VAL A 173 -5.94 13.12 -13.73
CA VAL A 173 -4.61 12.56 -14.03
C VAL A 173 -3.62 13.68 -14.25
N THR A 174 -2.51 13.65 -13.53
CA THR A 174 -1.36 14.54 -13.72
C THR A 174 -0.20 13.76 -14.33
N LEU A 175 0.45 14.34 -15.33
CA LEU A 175 1.71 13.82 -15.86
C LEU A 175 2.88 14.60 -15.26
N ILE A 176 3.89 13.88 -14.80
CA ILE A 176 5.10 14.46 -14.22
C ILE A 176 6.30 13.91 -14.96
N GLU A 177 7.06 14.81 -15.59
CA GLU A 177 8.37 14.45 -16.12
C GLU A 177 9.35 14.24 -14.96
N LYS A 178 9.91 13.02 -14.88
CA LYS A 178 10.85 12.63 -13.83
C LYS A 178 12.18 12.24 -14.45
N SER A 179 13.26 12.84 -13.93
CA SER A 179 14.62 12.39 -14.18
C SER A 179 14.83 11.00 -13.61
N GLN A 180 15.58 10.17 -14.32
CA GLN A 180 15.93 8.82 -13.86
C GLN A 180 17.37 8.79 -13.39
N SER A 181 17.62 8.05 -12.32
CA SER A 181 19.00 7.69 -11.96
C SER A 181 19.65 6.90 -13.10
N PRO A 182 20.96 7.05 -13.31
CA PRO A 182 21.68 6.27 -14.31
C PRO A 182 21.44 4.75 -14.17
N ALA A 183 21.41 4.05 -15.30
CA ALA A 183 21.44 2.60 -15.34
C ALA A 183 22.79 2.12 -14.82
N PHE A 184 22.83 1.30 -13.77
CA PHE A 184 24.08 0.70 -13.32
C PHE A 184 24.17 -0.75 -13.81
N ASP A 185 25.16 -1.03 -14.65
CA ASP A 185 25.47 -2.40 -15.07
C ASP A 185 26.27 -3.11 -13.97
N GLN A 186 25.55 -3.67 -13.01
CA GLN A 186 26.15 -4.38 -11.88
C GLN A 186 26.96 -5.60 -12.34
N VAL A 187 26.55 -6.29 -13.40
CA VAL A 187 27.23 -7.51 -13.86
C VAL A 187 28.57 -7.15 -14.47
N ALA A 188 28.61 -6.18 -15.38
CA ALA A 188 29.85 -5.70 -15.99
C ALA A 188 30.79 -5.07 -14.97
N PHE A 189 30.24 -4.29 -14.02
CA PHE A 189 31.02 -3.72 -12.93
C PHE A 189 31.72 -4.81 -12.11
N ILE A 190 30.98 -5.80 -11.61
CA ILE A 190 31.55 -6.90 -10.80
C ILE A 190 32.61 -7.67 -11.60
N ALA A 191 32.35 -7.94 -12.90
CA ALA A 191 33.31 -8.63 -13.77
C ALA A 191 34.61 -7.84 -14.02
N SER A 192 34.59 -6.52 -13.83
CA SER A 192 35.77 -5.65 -14.01
C SER A 192 36.65 -5.53 -12.76
N LEU A 193 36.18 -5.96 -11.61
CA LEU A 193 36.88 -5.75 -10.33
C LEU A 193 38.13 -6.62 -10.24
N SER A 194 39.22 -6.03 -9.77
CA SER A 194 40.35 -6.80 -9.23
C SER A 194 39.95 -7.52 -7.95
N ALA A 195 40.72 -8.54 -7.54
CA ALA A 195 40.46 -9.27 -6.29
C ALA A 195 40.42 -8.35 -5.05
N ALA A 196 41.28 -7.33 -5.00
CA ALA A 196 41.29 -6.36 -3.90
C ALA A 196 40.02 -5.49 -3.87
N GLN A 197 39.56 -5.02 -5.04
CA GLN A 197 38.32 -4.24 -5.13
C GLN A 197 37.09 -5.10 -4.87
N PHE A 198 37.08 -6.34 -5.36
CA PHE A 198 36.00 -7.30 -5.11
C PHE A 198 35.78 -7.48 -3.60
N ALA A 199 36.85 -7.62 -2.82
CA ALA A 199 36.81 -7.76 -1.37
C ALA A 199 36.30 -6.51 -0.61
N LEU A 200 36.32 -5.32 -1.24
CA LEU A 200 35.79 -4.10 -0.63
C LEU A 200 34.26 -4.01 -0.69
N CYS A 201 33.60 -4.81 -1.54
CA CYS A 201 32.15 -4.74 -1.72
C CYS A 201 31.46 -6.10 -1.79
N HIS A 202 32.15 -7.18 -1.44
CA HIS A 202 31.58 -8.51 -1.29
C HIS A 202 31.96 -9.07 0.07
N SER A 203 31.01 -9.77 0.68
CA SER A 203 31.23 -10.48 1.94
C SER A 203 30.64 -11.88 1.86
N SER A 204 31.18 -12.76 2.68
CA SER A 204 30.66 -14.10 2.92
C SER A 204 30.44 -14.27 4.41
N GLY A 205 29.42 -15.00 4.79
CA GLY A 205 29.08 -15.16 6.20
C GLY A 205 27.80 -15.92 6.39
N VAL A 206 27.17 -15.66 7.54
CA VAL A 206 25.90 -16.25 7.93
C VAL A 206 24.95 -15.11 8.27
N GLU A 207 23.72 -15.19 7.80
CA GLU A 207 22.66 -14.28 8.20
C GLU A 207 21.43 -15.06 8.68
N PHE A 208 20.84 -14.58 9.78
CA PHE A 208 19.58 -15.13 10.25
C PHE A 208 18.47 -14.80 9.24
N SER A 209 17.74 -15.82 8.80
CA SER A 209 16.67 -15.71 7.81
C SER A 209 15.35 -16.19 8.39
N SER A 210 14.33 -15.34 8.37
CA SER A 210 12.93 -15.69 8.71
C SER A 210 12.06 -15.66 7.46
N LYS A 211 11.66 -16.82 6.95
CA LYS A 211 10.89 -16.98 5.70
C LYS A 211 9.60 -17.75 5.94
N ALA A 212 8.49 -17.03 6.02
CA ALA A 212 7.16 -17.61 6.08
C ALA A 212 6.59 -17.82 4.66
N THR A 213 6.03 -19.00 4.41
CA THR A 213 5.33 -19.38 3.20
C THR A 213 3.98 -19.98 3.58
N PHE A 214 2.90 -19.34 3.15
CA PHE A 214 1.55 -19.88 3.29
C PHE A 214 1.26 -20.78 2.08
N GLN A 215 0.97 -22.05 2.33
CA GLN A 215 0.92 -23.09 1.31
C GLN A 215 -0.40 -23.07 0.53
N ASN A 216 -1.50 -22.68 1.18
CA ASN A 216 -2.77 -22.44 0.49
C ASN A 216 -2.78 -21.04 -0.17
N ARG A 217 -2.35 -20.97 -1.43
CA ARG A 217 -2.12 -19.70 -2.17
C ARG A 217 -3.36 -19.16 -2.90
N GLY A 218 -4.45 -19.92 -2.91
CA GLY A 218 -5.62 -19.65 -3.74
C GLY A 218 -5.34 -19.83 -5.24
N ASN A 219 -6.41 -19.73 -6.02
CA ASN A 219 -6.38 -19.94 -7.46
C ASN A 219 -5.87 -18.70 -8.22
N SER A 220 -5.54 -18.91 -9.49
CA SER A 220 -5.19 -17.83 -10.42
C SER A 220 -6.44 -17.03 -10.81
N LEU A 221 -6.29 -15.76 -11.22
CA LEU A 221 -7.42 -14.97 -11.72
C LEU A 221 -8.14 -15.66 -12.87
N ALA A 222 -7.41 -16.30 -13.80
CA ALA A 222 -8.00 -17.02 -14.93
C ALA A 222 -8.91 -18.19 -14.50
N THR A 223 -8.60 -18.81 -13.36
CA THR A 223 -9.40 -19.89 -12.76
C THR A 223 -10.60 -19.34 -11.99
N LEU A 224 -10.43 -18.21 -11.31
CA LEU A 224 -11.46 -17.56 -10.50
C LEU A 224 -12.53 -16.90 -11.37
N ASP A 225 -12.09 -16.14 -12.38
CA ASP A 225 -12.93 -15.39 -13.29
C ASP A 225 -12.18 -15.16 -14.63
N SER A 226 -12.45 -16.03 -15.60
CA SER A 226 -11.82 -15.97 -16.92
C SER A 226 -12.28 -14.76 -17.75
N ALA A 227 -13.49 -14.26 -17.51
CA ALA A 227 -14.03 -13.08 -18.18
C ALA A 227 -13.31 -11.82 -17.67
N LEU A 228 -13.15 -11.68 -16.36
CA LEU A 228 -12.39 -10.60 -15.74
C LEU A 228 -10.92 -10.64 -16.15
N LYS A 229 -10.31 -11.83 -16.23
CA LYS A 229 -8.94 -11.98 -16.75
C LYS A 229 -8.82 -11.45 -18.18
N THR A 230 -9.78 -11.78 -19.05
CA THR A 230 -9.81 -11.32 -20.45
C THR A 230 -9.97 -9.80 -20.51
N ALA A 231 -10.84 -9.22 -19.68
CA ALA A 231 -11.02 -7.78 -19.58
C ALA A 231 -9.73 -7.08 -19.10
N LEU A 232 -9.06 -7.64 -18.09
CA LEU A 232 -7.79 -7.12 -17.58
C LEU A 232 -6.69 -7.14 -18.65
N ASP A 233 -6.57 -8.23 -19.40
CA ASP A 233 -5.58 -8.33 -20.48
C ASP A 233 -5.86 -7.31 -21.59
N SER A 234 -7.13 -7.12 -21.95
CA SER A 234 -7.56 -6.13 -22.95
C SER A 234 -7.27 -4.70 -22.49
N ALA A 235 -7.52 -4.39 -21.21
CA ALA A 235 -7.22 -3.09 -20.63
C ALA A 235 -5.70 -2.82 -20.61
N LYS A 236 -4.89 -3.82 -20.20
CA LYS A 236 -3.42 -3.71 -20.23
C LYS A 236 -2.86 -3.52 -21.62
N ALA A 237 -3.41 -4.20 -22.62
CA ALA A 237 -3.01 -4.03 -24.02
C ALA A 237 -3.33 -2.62 -24.55
N SER A 238 -4.31 -1.94 -23.93
CA SER A 238 -4.70 -0.58 -24.27
C SER A 238 -3.97 0.50 -23.44
N ASP A 239 -3.18 0.11 -22.43
CA ASP A 239 -2.41 1.03 -21.60
C ASP A 239 -1.24 1.60 -22.41
N PRO A 240 -1.20 2.93 -22.67
CA PRO A 240 -0.20 3.54 -23.55
C PRO A 240 1.17 3.73 -22.88
N THR A 241 1.38 3.21 -21.68
CA THR A 241 2.65 3.40 -20.96
C THR A 241 3.80 2.56 -21.53
N PRO A 242 5.03 3.12 -21.62
CA PRO A 242 5.43 4.47 -21.22
C PRO A 242 4.91 5.56 -22.17
N LEU A 243 4.41 6.66 -21.60
CA LEU A 243 3.94 7.80 -22.39
C LEU A 243 5.13 8.60 -22.99
N PRO A 244 5.01 9.10 -24.23
CA PRO A 244 5.99 10.01 -24.82
C PRO A 244 6.18 11.29 -23.99
N LEU A 245 7.42 11.81 -23.94
CA LEU A 245 7.70 13.11 -23.30
C LEU A 245 6.91 14.27 -23.93
N THR A 246 6.53 14.15 -25.21
CA THR A 246 5.72 15.15 -25.91
C THR A 246 4.34 15.37 -25.28
N ASN A 247 3.80 14.39 -24.54
CA ASN A 247 2.55 14.58 -23.81
C ASN A 247 2.62 15.75 -22.83
N ALA A 248 3.78 15.99 -22.19
CA ALA A 248 3.95 17.08 -21.22
C ALA A 248 3.80 18.48 -21.83
N SER A 249 3.97 18.61 -23.15
CA SER A 249 3.82 19.87 -23.88
C SER A 249 2.42 20.08 -24.48
N ASN A 250 1.56 19.04 -24.45
CA ASN A 250 0.23 19.10 -25.02
C ASN A 250 -0.77 19.77 -24.06
N PRO A 251 -1.95 20.22 -24.54
CA PRO A 251 -3.01 20.67 -23.66
C PRO A 251 -3.49 19.55 -22.71
N VAL A 252 -3.95 19.95 -21.52
CA VAL A 252 -4.62 19.04 -20.57
C VAL A 252 -6.01 18.68 -21.11
N LEU A 253 -6.37 17.40 -21.09
CA LEU A 253 -7.70 16.95 -21.50
C LEU A 253 -8.77 17.51 -20.54
N ALA A 254 -9.82 18.11 -21.11
CA ALA A 254 -10.94 18.59 -20.32
C ALA A 254 -11.68 17.41 -19.66
N ARG A 255 -12.11 17.62 -18.41
CA ARG A 255 -12.93 16.66 -17.69
C ARG A 255 -14.34 16.58 -18.29
N VAL A 256 -14.84 15.36 -18.42
CA VAL A 256 -16.23 15.06 -18.84
C VAL A 256 -16.80 13.96 -17.94
N THR A 257 -18.12 13.85 -17.87
CA THR A 257 -18.83 12.91 -16.97
C THR A 257 -18.39 11.44 -17.13
N ALA A 258 -18.01 11.02 -18.34
CA ALA A 258 -17.47 9.68 -18.56
C ALA A 258 -16.13 9.44 -17.84
N LEU A 259 -15.22 10.42 -17.88
CA LEU A 259 -13.92 10.35 -17.18
C LEU A 259 -14.11 10.44 -15.67
N GLU A 260 -15.04 11.28 -15.22
CA GLU A 260 -15.41 11.39 -13.81
C GLU A 260 -15.95 10.07 -13.24
N THR A 261 -16.73 9.34 -14.05
CA THR A 261 -17.28 8.04 -13.67
C THR A 261 -16.17 7.00 -13.58
N LEU A 262 -15.27 6.97 -14.56
CA LEU A 262 -14.13 6.07 -14.54
C LEU A 262 -13.21 6.32 -13.33
N HIS A 263 -12.95 7.58 -13.00
CA HIS A 263 -12.17 7.93 -11.81
C HIS A 263 -12.89 7.60 -10.50
N ARG A 264 -14.21 7.77 -10.42
CA ARG A 264 -15.00 7.29 -9.26
C ARG A 264 -14.91 5.77 -9.09
N ASN A 265 -14.95 5.01 -10.17
CA ASN A 265 -14.78 3.55 -10.11
C ASN A 265 -13.37 3.16 -9.63
N TRP A 266 -12.35 3.85 -10.15
CA TRP A 266 -10.97 3.67 -9.70
C TRP A 266 -10.79 3.98 -8.21
N LEU A 267 -11.41 5.05 -7.71
CA LEU A 267 -11.43 5.36 -6.28
C LEU A 267 -12.14 4.26 -5.50
N GLY A 268 -13.37 3.91 -5.89
CA GLY A 268 -14.22 2.95 -5.18
C GLY A 268 -13.64 1.55 -5.07
N SER A 269 -12.92 1.09 -6.10
CA SER A 269 -12.26 -0.23 -6.09
C SER A 269 -11.18 -0.36 -5.01
N ARG A 270 -10.68 0.74 -4.43
CA ARG A 270 -9.71 0.71 -3.32
C ARG A 270 -10.31 0.17 -2.02
N ARG A 271 -11.64 0.26 -1.84
CA ARG A 271 -12.33 -0.25 -0.63
C ARG A 271 -12.12 -1.75 -0.49
N ASP A 272 -12.49 -2.52 -1.50
CA ASP A 272 -12.41 -3.98 -1.48
C ASP A 272 -10.94 -4.42 -1.32
N ILE A 273 -10.00 -3.72 -1.95
CA ILE A 273 -8.56 -3.98 -1.76
C ILE A 273 -8.15 -3.78 -0.30
N ALA A 274 -8.57 -2.69 0.34
CA ALA A 274 -8.24 -2.40 1.74
C ALA A 274 -8.82 -3.45 2.69
N GLU A 275 -10.08 -3.85 2.48
CA GLU A 275 -10.74 -4.94 3.21
C GLU A 275 -9.94 -6.25 3.13
N GLN A 276 -9.68 -6.73 1.92
CA GLN A 276 -9.04 -8.03 1.74
C GLN A 276 -7.60 -8.01 2.26
N LYS A 277 -6.87 -6.89 2.11
CA LYS A 277 -5.53 -6.74 2.71
C LYS A 277 -5.56 -6.80 4.23
N TRP A 278 -6.56 -6.21 4.87
CA TRP A 278 -6.71 -6.27 6.32
C TRP A 278 -7.02 -7.70 6.80
N ILE A 279 -7.96 -8.38 6.15
CA ILE A 279 -8.29 -9.79 6.46
C ILE A 279 -7.04 -10.68 6.27
N ILE A 280 -6.32 -10.55 5.16
CA ILE A 280 -5.09 -11.32 4.90
C ILE A 280 -4.08 -11.08 6.02
N LYS A 281 -3.83 -9.82 6.39
CA LYS A 281 -2.89 -9.47 7.47
C LYS A 281 -3.30 -10.13 8.79
N GLN A 282 -4.59 -10.14 9.12
CA GLN A 282 -5.11 -10.81 10.31
C GLN A 282 -4.86 -12.33 10.26
N LYS A 283 -5.31 -13.01 9.21
CA LYS A 283 -5.22 -14.48 9.10
C LYS A 283 -3.77 -14.97 9.01
N GLU A 284 -2.90 -14.28 8.28
CA GLU A 284 -1.47 -14.59 8.23
C GLU A 284 -0.81 -14.51 9.60
N THR A 285 -1.15 -13.50 10.39
CA THR A 285 -0.61 -13.32 11.74
C THR A 285 -1.12 -14.40 12.68
N VAL A 286 -2.42 -14.73 12.64
CA VAL A 286 -2.99 -15.81 13.47
C VAL A 286 -2.31 -17.14 13.16
N LEU A 287 -2.11 -17.49 11.88
CA LEU A 287 -1.39 -18.70 11.50
C LEU A 287 0.06 -18.70 12.00
N LYS A 288 0.76 -17.56 11.90
CA LYS A 288 2.11 -17.40 12.45
C LYS A 288 2.17 -17.58 13.97
N VAL A 289 1.15 -17.14 14.70
CA VAL A 289 1.05 -17.43 16.14
C VAL A 289 0.81 -18.92 16.37
N SER A 290 -0.11 -19.52 15.61
CA SER A 290 -0.50 -20.93 15.76
C SER A 290 0.64 -21.92 15.49
N ILE A 291 1.49 -21.65 14.49
CA ILE A 291 2.65 -22.51 14.21
C ILE A 291 3.70 -22.45 15.34
N GLY A 292 3.79 -21.35 16.08
CA GLY A 292 4.74 -21.20 17.19
C GLY A 292 6.18 -21.42 16.73
N GLN A 293 6.89 -22.36 17.38
CA GLN A 293 8.25 -22.76 17.02
C GLN A 293 8.33 -23.89 15.97
N ASP A 294 7.20 -24.48 15.58
CA ASP A 294 7.20 -25.54 14.58
C ASP A 294 7.66 -24.98 13.22
N ARG A 295 8.26 -25.85 12.40
CA ARG A 295 8.75 -25.49 11.06
C ARG A 295 7.62 -25.48 10.04
N GLU A 296 6.68 -26.41 10.17
CA GLU A 296 5.61 -26.58 9.18
C GLU A 296 4.31 -27.15 9.77
N ILE A 297 3.21 -26.56 9.34
CA ILE A 297 1.86 -27.12 9.40
C ILE A 297 1.51 -27.57 7.99
N THR A 298 1.54 -28.87 7.74
CA THR A 298 1.41 -29.45 6.39
C THR A 298 0.15 -28.97 5.67
N GLY A 299 0.33 -28.38 4.49
CA GLY A 299 -0.76 -27.86 3.65
C GLY A 299 -1.26 -26.46 4.04
N VAL A 300 -0.85 -25.94 5.20
CA VAL A 300 -1.28 -24.62 5.71
C VAL A 300 -0.15 -23.61 5.58
N MET A 301 0.97 -23.83 6.25
CA MET A 301 2.11 -22.91 6.20
C MET A 301 3.43 -23.57 6.60
N LYS A 302 4.51 -23.01 6.08
CA LYS A 302 5.90 -23.32 6.43
C LYS A 302 6.59 -22.04 6.87
N TRP A 303 7.29 -22.05 8.00
CA TRP A 303 8.04 -20.88 8.47
C TRP A 303 9.43 -21.29 8.92
N ILE A 304 10.40 -21.11 8.01
CA ILE A 304 11.80 -21.46 8.24
C ILE A 304 12.50 -20.28 8.88
N ARG A 305 13.11 -20.50 10.03
CA ARG A 305 13.85 -19.50 10.82
C ARG A 305 15.17 -20.09 11.24
N GLU A 306 16.19 -19.82 10.44
CA GLU A 306 17.51 -20.42 10.59
C GLU A 306 18.60 -19.51 10.04
N ASP A 307 19.83 -19.83 10.43
CA ASP A 307 21.03 -19.20 9.92
C ASP A 307 21.33 -19.74 8.52
N VAL A 308 21.39 -18.85 7.54
CA VAL A 308 21.65 -19.20 6.14
C VAL A 308 23.03 -18.66 5.76
N PRO A 309 23.94 -19.52 5.28
CA PRO A 309 25.21 -19.06 4.76
C PRO A 309 25.00 -18.31 3.45
N TYR A 310 25.77 -17.25 3.24
CA TYR A 310 25.88 -16.56 1.97
C TYR A 310 27.35 -16.44 1.58
N THR A 311 27.60 -16.49 0.28
CA THR A 311 28.93 -16.38 -0.31
C THR A 311 28.94 -15.25 -1.31
N ASP A 312 29.98 -14.42 -1.24
CA ASP A 312 30.25 -13.33 -2.17
C ASP A 312 29.01 -12.47 -2.46
N LYS A 313 28.33 -12.06 -1.39
CA LYS A 313 27.15 -11.20 -1.49
C LYS A 313 27.60 -9.77 -1.77
N PHE A 314 27.23 -9.26 -2.93
CA PHE A 314 27.49 -7.88 -3.33
C PHE A 314 26.75 -6.88 -2.44
N ASN A 315 27.47 -5.89 -1.94
CA ASN A 315 26.92 -4.74 -1.22
C ASN A 315 27.13 -3.45 -2.04
N LYS A 316 26.01 -2.90 -2.54
CA LYS A 316 26.03 -1.67 -3.34
C LYS A 316 26.45 -0.44 -2.53
N SER A 317 26.20 -0.41 -1.22
CA SER A 317 26.61 0.71 -0.36
C SER A 317 28.14 0.71 -0.20
N ASP A 318 28.73 -0.44 0.09
CA ASP A 318 30.17 -0.58 0.24
C ASP A 318 30.90 -0.28 -1.08
N ALA A 319 30.33 -0.72 -2.21
CA ALA A 319 30.84 -0.36 -3.53
C ALA A 319 30.80 1.16 -3.77
N LYS A 320 29.71 1.84 -3.37
CA LYS A 320 29.59 3.30 -3.52
C LYS A 320 30.56 4.06 -2.62
N GLU A 321 30.85 3.52 -1.44
CA GLU A 321 31.77 4.15 -0.50
C GLU A 321 33.23 3.98 -0.95
N ASN A 322 33.60 2.79 -1.43
CA ASN A 322 34.99 2.44 -1.69
C ASN A 322 35.40 2.52 -3.18
N LEU A 323 34.46 2.39 -4.11
CA LEU A 323 34.72 2.18 -5.55
C LEU A 323 33.86 3.11 -6.43
N ARG A 324 33.54 4.31 -5.94
CA ARG A 324 32.62 5.23 -6.62
C ARG A 324 33.06 5.59 -8.04
N THR A 325 34.36 5.82 -8.22
CA THR A 325 34.93 6.22 -9.52
C THR A 325 34.78 5.09 -10.53
N GLU A 326 35.12 3.87 -10.13
CA GLU A 326 34.98 2.67 -10.94
C GLU A 326 33.51 2.40 -11.27
N MET A 327 32.61 2.51 -10.28
CA MET A 327 31.18 2.36 -10.49
C MET A 327 30.64 3.32 -11.56
N SER A 328 31.10 4.57 -11.56
CA SER A 328 30.62 5.59 -12.51
C SER A 328 30.91 5.24 -13.98
N ALA A 329 31.93 4.44 -14.26
CA ALA A 329 32.23 3.95 -15.61
C ALA A 329 31.19 2.95 -16.13
N PHE A 330 30.38 2.36 -15.25
CA PHE A 330 29.30 1.42 -15.56
C PHE A 330 27.91 2.03 -15.38
N GLU A 331 27.85 3.36 -15.22
CA GLU A 331 26.61 4.11 -15.15
C GLU A 331 26.28 4.75 -16.51
N THR A 332 25.14 4.36 -17.09
CA THR A 332 24.64 4.94 -18.33
C THR A 332 23.50 5.90 -18.03
N PRO A 333 23.58 7.20 -18.41
CA PRO A 333 22.47 8.13 -18.25
C PRO A 333 21.19 7.60 -18.86
N ARG A 334 20.07 7.82 -18.17
CA ARG A 334 18.74 7.45 -18.67
C ARG A 334 17.99 8.72 -19.07
N PRO A 335 17.26 8.69 -20.19
CA PRO A 335 16.40 9.81 -20.53
C PRO A 335 15.31 9.98 -19.47
N ASN A 336 14.77 11.19 -19.37
CA ASN A 336 13.59 11.45 -18.56
C ASN A 336 12.41 10.59 -19.03
N HIS A 337 11.45 10.38 -18.14
CA HIS A 337 10.23 9.66 -18.46
C HIS A 337 9.02 10.38 -17.87
N ILE A 338 7.84 10.07 -18.42
CA ILE A 338 6.57 10.53 -17.86
C ILE A 338 6.10 9.54 -16.80
N SER A 339 5.91 10.05 -15.59
CA SER A 339 5.19 9.39 -14.51
C SER A 339 3.73 9.83 -14.56
N VAL A 340 2.80 8.88 -14.46
CA VAL A 340 1.36 9.15 -14.43
C VAL A 340 0.86 9.05 -12.99
N GLU A 341 0.28 10.13 -12.49
CA GLU A 341 -0.31 10.21 -11.16
C GLU A 341 -1.82 10.41 -11.29
N ILE A 342 -2.59 9.39 -10.88
CA ILE A 342 -4.05 9.46 -10.80
C ILE A 342 -4.41 10.10 -9.45
N SER A 343 -5.27 11.12 -9.46
CA SER A 343 -5.69 11.84 -8.28
C SER A 343 -6.35 10.91 -7.27
N GLU A 344 -5.97 11.00 -5.99
CA GLU A 344 -6.60 10.22 -4.93
C GLU A 344 -7.91 10.84 -4.42
N TYR A 345 -8.35 11.94 -5.01
CA TYR A 345 -9.55 12.67 -4.61
C TYR A 345 -10.30 13.21 -5.84
N ARG A 346 -11.61 13.40 -5.70
CA ARG A 346 -12.52 13.86 -6.76
C ARG A 346 -13.04 15.28 -6.47
N PRO A 347 -12.42 16.35 -6.98
CA PRO A 347 -12.85 17.72 -6.71
C PRO A 347 -14.01 18.16 -7.63
N TYR A 348 -14.94 17.25 -7.94
CA TYR A 348 -15.98 17.43 -8.95
C TYR A 348 -17.31 16.75 -8.62
#